data_AF-A0AAP0BIF4-F1
#
_entry.id   AF-A0AAP0BIF4-F1
#
_cell.length_a   1.000
_cell.length_b   1.000
_cell.length_c   1.000
_cell.angle_alpha   90.00
_cell.angle_beta   90.00
_cell.angle_gamma   90.00
#
_symmetry.space_group_name_H-M   'P 1'
#
loop_
_entity.id
_entity.type
_entity.pdbx_description
1 polymer ?
#
loop_
_entity_poly.entity_id
_entity_poly.type
_entity_poly.pdbx_seq_one_letter_code
_entity_poly.pdbx_strand_id
1 'polypeptide(L)' 'MNAVLLVEGLKVALRPTPQVEKLVNRDEIAVMVKRLTEGDEGKEARQRMHEVKQAATAAVGVL' A
#
# COMPACT_ATOMS: atom_id res chain seq x y z
N MET A 1 -6.73 11.17 6.20
CA MET A 1 -7.00 10.16 7.25
C MET A 1 -6.83 8.74 6.72
N ASN A 2 -7.51 8.35 5.64
CA ASN A 2 -7.45 6.97 5.11
C ASN A 2 -6.04 6.48 4.77
N ALA A 3 -5.17 7.32 4.20
CA ALA A 3 -3.79 6.95 3.88
C ALA A 3 -3.01 6.47 5.12
N VAL A 4 -3.21 7.11 6.28
CA VAL A 4 -2.57 6.72 7.54
C VAL A 4 -3.09 5.34 7.98
N LEU A 5 -4.41 5.11 7.90
CA LEU A 5 -4.99 3.80 8.21
C LEU A 5 -4.42 2.68 7.31
N LEU A 6 -4.32 2.92 6.00
CA LEU A 6 -3.86 1.91 5.05
C LEU A 6 -2.35 1.60 5.19
N VAL A 7 -1.55 2.61 5.51
CA VAL A 7 -0.08 2.50 5.61
C VAL A 7 0.34 2.01 7.00
N GLU A 8 -0.15 2.63 8.07
CA GLU A 8 0.29 2.35 9.44
C GLU A 8 -0.57 1.29 10.12
N GLY A 9 -1.89 1.35 9.91
CA GLY A 9 -2.85 0.43 10.54
C GLY A 9 -2.86 -0.94 9.87
N LEU A 10 -3.28 -0.99 8.60
CA LEU A 10 -3.43 -2.24 7.85
C LEU A 10 -2.13 -2.70 7.18
N LYS A 11 -1.16 -1.79 6.99
CA LYS A 11 0.11 -2.07 6.31
C LYS A 11 -0.05 -2.73 4.93
N VAL A 12 -1.08 -2.30 4.20
CA VAL A 12 -1.42 -2.76 2.84
C VAL A 12 -1.04 -1.75 1.76
N ALA A 13 -0.50 -0.60 2.15
CA ALA A 13 -0.11 0.48 1.26
C ALA A 13 1.29 0.98 1.59
N LEU A 14 1.99 1.44 0.55
CA LEU A 14 3.24 2.17 0.68
C LEU A 14 2.97 3.67 0.44
N ARG A 15 3.71 4.54 1.11
CA ARG A 15 3.60 6.00 0.96
C ARG A 15 4.93 6.62 0.54
N PRO A 16 4.97 7.43 -0.53
CA PRO A 16 6.18 8.15 -0.90
C PRO A 16 6.59 9.13 0.20
N THR A 17 7.90 9.31 0.36
CA THR A 17 8.46 10.32 1.26
C THR A 17 8.97 11.49 0.43
N PRO A 18 8.32 12.65 0.45
CA PRO A 18 8.74 13.79 -0.37
C PRO A 18 10.09 14.33 0.09
N GLN A 19 11.05 14.55 -0.82
CA GLN A 19 12.34 15.15 -0.47
C GLN A 19 12.26 16.68 -0.26
N VAL A 20 11.31 17.34 -0.93
CA VAL A 20 10.98 18.77 -0.75
C VAL A 20 9.60 18.83 -0.13
N GLU A 21 9.38 19.70 0.87
CA GLU A 21 8.08 19.83 1.51
C GLU A 21 6.96 19.96 0.47
N LYS A 22 6.10 18.93 0.45
CA LYS A 22 4.89 18.80 -0.39
C LYS A 22 5.09 18.46 -1.87
N LEU A 23 6.32 18.24 -2.36
CA LEU A 23 6.56 17.78 -3.73
C LEU A 23 7.19 16.37 -3.75
N VAL A 24 6.48 15.45 -4.39
CA VAL A 24 7.01 14.12 -4.74
C VAL A 24 7.56 14.21 -6.16
N ASN A 25 8.87 14.08 -6.33
CA ASN A 25 9.48 14.14 -7.66
C ASN A 25 9.34 12.80 -8.41
N ARG A 26 9.67 12.82 -9.71
CA ARG A 26 9.54 11.63 -10.57
C ARG A 26 10.41 10.45 -10.13
N ASP A 27 11.56 10.71 -9.51
CA ASP A 27 12.50 9.67 -9.11
C ASP A 27 11.95 8.94 -7.88
N GLU A 28 11.37 9.67 -6.93
CA GLU A 28 10.63 9.10 -5.80
C GLU A 28 9.42 8.28 -6.27
N ILE A 29 8.67 8.77 -7.27
CA ILE A 29 7.56 7.99 -7.87
C ILE A 29 8.10 6.69 -8.47
N ALA A 30 9.17 6.74 -9.25
CA ALA A 30 9.75 5.56 -9.89
C ALA A 30 10.24 4.52 -8.86
N VAL A 31 10.90 4.98 -7.79
CA VAL A 31 11.33 4.11 -6.68
C VAL A 31 10.12 3.46 -6.00
N MET A 32 9.09 4.23 -5.69
CA MET A 32 7.90 3.73 -5.03
C MET A 32 7.12 2.71 -5.86
N VAL A 33 6.99 2.96 -7.17
CA VAL A 33 6.38 1.98 -8.09
C VAL A 33 7.16 0.68 -8.07
N LYS A 34 8.50 0.72 -8.21
CA LYS A 34 9.35 -0.49 -8.16
C LYS A 34 9.24 -1.23 -6.83
N ARG A 35 9.26 -0.53 -5.69
CA ARG A 35 9.07 -1.15 -4.36
C ARG A 35 7.73 -1.87 -4.25
N LEU A 36 6.68 -1.33 -4.84
CA LEU A 36 5.34 -1.93 -4.84
C LEU A 36 5.17 -3.08 -5.84
N THR A 37 5.79 -3.00 -7.03
CA THR A 37 5.58 -3.99 -8.10
C THR A 37 6.59 -5.13 -8.10
N GLU A 38 7.83 -4.87 -7.70
CA GLU A 38 8.96 -5.80 -7.79
C GLU A 38 9.59 -6.09 -6.42
N GLY A 39 9.53 -5.12 -5.50
CA GLY A 39 10.13 -5.22 -4.17
C GLY A 39 9.37 -6.15 -3.22
N ASP A 40 10.08 -6.61 -2.18
CA ASP A 40 9.51 -7.49 -1.16
C ASP A 40 8.42 -6.78 -0.34
N GLU A 41 8.54 -5.46 -0.13
CA GLU A 41 7.48 -4.64 0.47
C GLU A 41 6.16 -4.76 -0.29
N GLY A 42 6.21 -4.76 -1.63
CA GLY A 42 5.06 -4.95 -2.50
C GLY A 42 4.45 -6.35 -2.38
N LYS A 43 5.28 -7.38 -2.24
CA LYS A 43 4.82 -8.75 -2.00
C LYS A 43 4.10 -8.87 -0.65
N GLU A 44 4.67 -8.31 0.41
CA GLU A 44 4.05 -8.30 1.74
C GLU A 44 2.73 -7.52 1.76
N ALA A 45 2.70 -6.33 1.17
CA ALA A 45 1.50 -5.51 1.08
C ALA A 45 0.39 -6.24 0.31
N ARG A 46 0.73 -6.90 -0.81
CA ARG A 46 -0.20 -7.71 -1.59
C ARG A 46 -0.75 -8.89 -0.79
N GLN A 47 0.10 -9.59 -0.04
CA GLN A 47 -0.32 -10.71 0.80
C GLN A 47 -1.35 -10.26 1.86
N ARG A 48 -1.04 -9.19 2.61
CA ARG A 48 -1.99 -8.61 3.59
C ARG A 48 -3.27 -8.13 2.92
N MET A 49 -3.19 -7.51 1.75
CA MET A 49 -4.37 -7.07 1.02
C MET A 49 -5.24 -8.24 0.55
N HIS A 50 -4.65 -9.40 0.26
CA HIS A 50 -5.40 -10.61 -0.06
C HIS A 50 -6.24 -11.09 1.13
N GLU A 51 -5.67 -11.07 2.34
CA GLU A 51 -6.37 -11.40 3.58
C GLU A 51 -7.51 -10.42 3.86
N VAL A 52 -7.25 -9.12 3.70
CA VAL A 52 -8.30 -8.07 3.82
C VAL A 52 -9.41 -8.29 2.80
N LYS A 53 -9.08 -8.66 1.55
CA LYS A 53 -10.07 -8.97 0.52
C LYS A 53 -10.95 -10.16 0.94
N GLN A 54 -10.36 -11.26 1.43
CA GLN A 54 -11.11 -12.43 1.88
C GLN A 54 -12.04 -12.09 3.06
N ALA A 55 -11.53 -11.35 4.05
CA ALA A 55 -12.32 -10.91 5.20
C ALA A 55 -13.49 -10.01 4.77
N ALA A 56 -13.25 -9.09 3.83
CA ALA A 56 -14.28 -8.22 3.29
C ALA A 56 -15.36 -9.03 2.55
N THR A 57 -14.97 -9.99 1.69
CA THR A 57 -15.90 -10.90 0.99
C THR A 57 -16.77 -11.68 1.98
N ALA A 58 -16.17 -12.23 3.04
CA ALA A 58 -16.90 -12.96 4.07
C ALA A 58 -17.87 -12.06 4.85
N ALA A 59 -17.46 -10.83 5.20
CA ALA A 59 -18.28 -9.89 5.95
C ALA A 59 -19.53 -9.44 5.17
N VAL A 60 -19.44 -9.35 3.84
CA VAL A 60 -20.58 -8.97 2.99
C VAL A 60 -21.40 -10.16 2.48
N GLY A 61 -21.06 -11.39 2.87
CA GLY A 61 -21.86 -12.59 2.59
C GLY A 61 -21.91 -13.04 1.13
N VAL A 62 -20.99 -12.59 0.29
CA VAL A 62 -20.88 -13.06 -1.11
C VAL A 62 -19.91 -14.24 -1.11
N LEU A 63 -20.43 -15.44 -0.82
CA LEU A 63 -19.71 -16.72 -0.98
C LEU A 63 -19.61 -17.10 -2.46
#